data_AF-A0A1J7H531-F1
#
_entry.id   AF-A0A1J7H531-F1
#
_cell.length_a   1.000
_cell.length_b   1.000
_cell.length_c   1.000
_cell.angle_alpha   90.00
_cell.angle_beta   90.00
_cell.angle_gamma   90.00
#
_symmetry.space_group_name_H-M   'P 1'
#
loop_
_entity.id
_entity.type
_entity.pdbx_description
1 polymer ?
#
loop_
_entity_poly.entity_id
_entity_poly.type
_entity_poly.pdbx_seq_one_letter_code
_entity_poly.pdbx_strand_id
1 'polypeptide(L)'
;MTITLGTTFVTSWYTRGLASSYLEGCNFLTAAVSTPANSLAHSLLLIWGPETQVDFTRWCQLGGLWTFVALHGAFGLIGFMLRQFELARSVQLRPYNAIAFSGPIAVFVSVFLIYPLGQSGWFFAPSFGVAAIFRFILFFQGFHNWTLNPFHMMGVAGVLGAALLCAIRN
;
A
#
# COMPACT_ATOMS: atom_id res chain seq x y z
N MET A 1 -3.12 -15.28 -2.59
CA MET A 1 -1.78 -14.89 -3.09
C MET A 1 -1.42 -13.56 -2.46
N THR A 2 -0.39 -13.48 -1.63
CA THR A 2 -0.20 -12.37 -0.67
C THR A 2 1.13 -11.64 -0.88
N ILE A 3 1.34 -10.54 -0.16
CA ILE A 3 2.63 -9.85 -0.03
C ILE A 3 3.75 -10.85 0.24
N THR A 4 3.52 -11.84 1.11
CA THR A 4 4.48 -12.90 1.46
C THR A 4 4.96 -13.68 0.24
N LEU A 5 4.07 -14.02 -0.70
CA LEU A 5 4.50 -14.73 -1.91
C LEU A 5 5.40 -13.83 -2.76
N GLY A 6 4.99 -12.57 -2.94
CA GLY A 6 5.76 -11.61 -3.73
C GLY A 6 7.15 -11.34 -3.15
N THR A 7 7.23 -11.02 -1.85
CA THR A 7 8.52 -10.77 -1.18
C THR A 7 9.39 -12.00 -1.06
N THR A 8 8.84 -13.21 -1.19
CA THR A 8 9.63 -14.44 -1.14
C THR A 8 10.16 -14.87 -2.49
N PHE A 9 9.37 -14.75 -3.56
CA PHE A 9 9.70 -15.39 -4.84
C PHE A 9 9.69 -14.48 -6.07
N VAL A 10 9.17 -13.25 -5.98
CA VAL A 10 8.87 -12.45 -7.18
C VAL A 10 9.86 -11.31 -7.36
N THR A 11 10.44 -11.28 -8.57
CA THR A 11 11.37 -10.25 -9.03
C THR A 11 10.67 -8.96 -9.42
N SER A 12 11.40 -7.84 -9.31
CA SER A 12 11.04 -6.54 -9.87
C SER A 12 11.96 -6.13 -11.02
N TRP A 13 12.72 -7.08 -11.59
CA TRP A 13 13.66 -6.81 -12.67
C TRP A 13 12.99 -6.19 -13.89
N TYR A 14 11.84 -6.71 -14.29
CA TYR A 14 11.11 -6.25 -15.49
C TYR A 14 10.31 -4.96 -15.28
N THR A 15 10.03 -4.56 -14.03
CA THR A 15 9.28 -3.34 -13.73
C THR A 15 10.16 -2.18 -13.27
N ARG A 16 11.26 -2.47 -12.57
CA ARG A 16 12.14 -1.47 -11.96
C ARG A 16 13.65 -1.74 -12.13
N GLY A 17 14.05 -2.88 -12.69
CA GLY A 17 15.47 -3.26 -12.75
C GLY A 17 16.06 -3.57 -11.37
N LEU A 18 15.26 -4.13 -10.45
CA LEU A 18 15.64 -4.40 -9.06
C LEU A 18 15.39 -5.87 -8.69
N ALA A 19 16.32 -6.45 -7.93
CA ALA A 19 16.02 -7.62 -7.10
C ALA A 19 15.10 -7.20 -5.95
N SER A 20 14.06 -8.00 -5.66
CA SER A 20 13.04 -7.62 -4.66
C SER A 20 12.52 -8.78 -3.81
N SER A 21 13.13 -9.95 -3.89
CA SER A 21 12.66 -11.13 -3.17
C SER A 21 13.75 -11.86 -2.40
N TYR A 22 13.35 -12.64 -1.39
CA TYR A 22 14.26 -13.53 -0.65
C TYR A 22 14.97 -14.51 -1.60
N LEU A 23 14.29 -15.01 -2.62
CA LEU A 23 14.86 -15.87 -3.66
C LEU A 23 16.03 -15.21 -4.41
N GLU A 24 15.98 -13.89 -4.59
CA GLU A 24 17.03 -13.10 -5.25
C GLU A 24 18.11 -12.59 -4.28
N GLY A 25 18.03 -12.97 -3.00
CA GLY A 25 18.99 -12.56 -1.97
C GLY A 25 18.64 -11.26 -1.23
N CYS A 26 17.42 -10.73 -1.39
CA CYS A 26 16.96 -9.66 -0.51
C CYS A 26 16.78 -10.15 0.93
N ASN A 27 16.80 -9.22 1.88
CA ASN A 27 16.47 -9.49 3.28
C ASN A 27 15.12 -8.85 3.63
N PHE A 28 14.69 -8.98 4.89
CA PHE A 28 13.40 -8.44 5.34
C PHE A 28 13.22 -6.94 5.07
N LEU A 29 14.32 -6.17 5.13
CA LEU A 29 14.29 -4.73 4.91
C LEU A 29 14.20 -4.40 3.42
N THR A 30 14.80 -5.21 2.54
CA THR A 30 14.95 -4.89 1.11
C THR A 30 13.95 -5.62 0.20
N ALA A 31 13.33 -6.71 0.66
CA ALA A 31 12.30 -7.40 -0.10
C ALA A 31 11.03 -6.52 -0.24
N ALA A 32 10.40 -6.56 -1.42
CA ALA A 32 9.21 -5.77 -1.71
C ALA A 32 8.36 -6.39 -2.82
N VAL A 33 7.05 -6.13 -2.78
CA VAL A 33 6.20 -6.24 -3.98
C VAL A 33 6.19 -4.89 -4.67
N SER A 34 6.96 -4.77 -5.76
CA SER A 34 7.07 -3.53 -6.52
C SER A 34 5.88 -3.27 -7.41
N THR A 35 5.58 -1.99 -7.60
CA THR A 35 4.58 -1.51 -8.55
C THR A 35 4.88 -1.96 -9.99
N PRO A 36 3.88 -1.97 -10.88
CA PRO A 36 4.06 -2.17 -12.31
C PRO A 36 4.98 -1.11 -12.94
N ALA A 37 5.50 -1.41 -14.13
CA ALA A 37 6.24 -0.47 -14.96
C ALA A 37 5.38 0.74 -15.36
N ASN A 38 6.00 1.91 -15.56
CA ASN A 38 5.25 3.13 -15.91
C ASN A 38 4.50 3.03 -17.25
N SER A 39 4.96 2.19 -18.17
CA SER A 39 4.28 1.91 -19.45
C SER A 39 2.90 1.28 -19.28
N LEU A 40 2.59 0.71 -18.11
CA LEU A 40 1.31 0.09 -17.80
C LEU A 40 0.31 1.10 -17.20
N ALA A 41 0.73 2.35 -16.98
CA ALA A 41 -0.08 3.45 -16.46
C ALA A 41 -0.93 3.01 -15.25
N HIS A 42 -2.25 3.11 -15.37
CA HIS A 42 -3.22 2.73 -14.33
C HIS A 42 -3.97 1.44 -14.63
N SER A 43 -3.42 0.56 -15.48
CA SER A 43 -4.05 -0.74 -15.75
C SER A 43 -4.36 -1.48 -14.44
N LEU A 44 -5.57 -2.06 -14.35
CA LEU A 44 -5.93 -2.93 -13.23
C LEU A 44 -5.04 -4.18 -13.18
N LEU A 45 -4.40 -4.51 -14.30
CA LEU A 45 -3.46 -5.63 -14.44
C LEU A 45 -4.10 -6.91 -13.91
N LEU A 46 -5.29 -7.22 -14.43
CA LEU A 46 -6.01 -8.43 -14.07
C LEU A 46 -5.28 -9.64 -14.67
N ILE A 47 -5.31 -10.80 -14.00
CA ILE A 47 -4.66 -12.01 -14.52
C ILE A 47 -5.31 -12.49 -15.83
N TRP A 48 -6.60 -12.22 -16.02
CA TRP A 48 -7.32 -12.44 -17.28
C TRP A 48 -7.32 -11.21 -18.20
N GLY A 49 -6.50 -10.20 -17.88
CA GLY A 49 -6.39 -8.96 -18.65
C GLY A 49 -5.61 -9.13 -19.95
N PRO A 50 -5.72 -8.14 -20.87
CA PRO A 50 -5.04 -8.17 -22.16
C PRO A 50 -3.51 -8.15 -22.05
N GLU A 51 -2.96 -7.62 -20.96
CA GLU A 51 -1.52 -7.51 -20.73
C GLU A 51 -0.86 -8.87 -20.46
N THR A 52 -1.63 -9.80 -19.90
CA THR A 52 -1.10 -11.05 -19.31
C THR A 52 -1.59 -12.28 -20.03
N GLN A 53 -2.74 -12.21 -20.71
CA GLN A 53 -3.30 -13.31 -21.50
C GLN A 53 -3.40 -14.62 -20.69
N VAL A 54 -3.80 -14.53 -19.42
CA VAL A 54 -3.94 -15.67 -18.49
C VAL A 54 -2.61 -16.32 -18.08
N ASP A 55 -1.47 -15.78 -18.50
CA ASP A 55 -0.15 -16.24 -18.03
C ASP A 55 0.19 -15.63 -16.66
N PHE A 56 0.16 -16.49 -15.64
CA PHE A 56 0.48 -16.15 -14.26
C PHE A 56 1.93 -15.69 -14.05
N THR A 57 2.88 -16.33 -14.73
CA THR A 57 4.31 -16.02 -14.59
C THR A 57 4.56 -14.62 -15.15
N ARG A 58 4.02 -14.36 -16.34
CA ARG A 58 4.08 -13.03 -16.96
C ARG A 58 3.37 -11.99 -16.11
N TRP A 59 2.22 -12.32 -15.52
CA TRP A 59 1.50 -11.43 -14.61
C TRP A 59 2.34 -11.04 -13.39
N CYS A 60 3.09 -11.98 -12.80
CA CYS A 60 4.04 -11.68 -11.73
C CYS A 60 5.16 -10.75 -12.22
N GLN A 61 5.75 -11.03 -13.39
CA GLN A 61 6.82 -10.22 -13.98
C GLN A 61 6.39 -8.79 -14.30
N LEU A 62 5.14 -8.58 -14.70
CA LEU A 62 4.58 -7.25 -15.02
C LEU A 62 4.19 -6.44 -13.77
N GLY A 63 4.35 -6.99 -12.57
CA GLY A 63 3.98 -6.33 -11.31
C GLY A 63 2.51 -6.46 -10.95
N GLY A 64 1.79 -7.43 -11.52
CA GLY A 64 0.36 -7.65 -11.25
C GLY A 64 0.06 -7.96 -9.78
N LEU A 65 1.03 -8.51 -9.04
CA LEU A 65 0.90 -8.69 -7.60
C LEU A 65 0.69 -7.38 -6.84
N TRP A 66 1.20 -6.26 -7.33
CA TRP A 66 1.02 -4.98 -6.67
C TRP A 66 -0.45 -4.51 -6.76
N THR A 67 -1.06 -4.55 -7.95
CA THR A 67 -2.48 -4.19 -8.10
C THR A 67 -3.37 -5.19 -7.38
N PHE A 68 -3.01 -6.48 -7.40
CA PHE A 68 -3.70 -7.51 -6.61
C PHE A 68 -3.73 -7.16 -5.13
N VAL A 69 -2.57 -6.87 -4.53
CA VAL A 69 -2.46 -6.53 -3.11
C VAL A 69 -3.17 -5.21 -2.80
N ALA A 70 -3.01 -4.18 -3.63
CA ALA A 70 -3.63 -2.89 -3.42
C ALA A 70 -5.16 -2.98 -3.44
N LEU A 71 -5.73 -3.65 -4.45
CA LEU A 71 -7.18 -3.76 -4.62
C LEU A 71 -7.81 -4.70 -3.59
N HIS A 72 -7.24 -5.91 -3.39
CA HIS A 72 -7.74 -6.82 -2.36
C HIS A 72 -7.54 -6.23 -0.96
N GLY A 73 -6.46 -5.47 -0.74
CA GLY A 73 -6.22 -4.71 0.49
C GLY A 73 -7.31 -3.67 0.73
N ALA A 74 -7.69 -2.89 -0.29
CA ALA A 74 -8.78 -1.92 -0.18
C ALA A 74 -10.12 -2.59 0.21
N PHE A 75 -10.51 -3.66 -0.50
CA PHE A 75 -11.72 -4.41 -0.16
C PHE A 75 -11.62 -5.10 1.20
N GLY A 76 -10.43 -5.58 1.59
CA GLY A 76 -10.17 -6.14 2.90
C GLY A 76 -10.36 -5.13 4.03
N LEU A 77 -9.91 -3.88 3.83
CA LEU A 77 -10.13 -2.79 4.78
C LEU A 77 -11.61 -2.43 4.92
N ILE A 78 -12.35 -2.39 3.80
CA ILE A 78 -13.81 -2.19 3.81
C ILE A 78 -14.49 -3.33 4.59
N GLY A 79 -14.15 -4.58 4.27
CA GLY A 79 -14.67 -5.75 4.96
C GLY A 79 -14.34 -5.75 6.45
N PHE A 80 -13.15 -5.28 6.84
CA PHE A 80 -12.76 -5.16 8.25
C PHE A 80 -13.58 -4.10 8.97
N MET A 81 -13.81 -2.93 8.37
CA MET A 81 -14.67 -1.90 8.95
C MET A 81 -16.12 -2.37 9.09
N LEU A 82 -16.65 -3.05 8.06
CA LEU A 82 -17.98 -3.67 8.11
C LEU A 82 -18.08 -4.72 9.22
N ARG A 83 -17.05 -5.54 9.40
CA ARG A 83 -16.95 -6.49 10.52
C ARG A 83 -16.97 -5.77 11.86
N GLN A 84 -16.28 -4.63 12.02
CA GLN A 84 -16.32 -3.85 13.27
C GLN A 84 -17.74 -3.31 13.54
N PHE A 85 -18.47 -2.87 12.51
CA PHE A 85 -19.88 -2.47 12.64
C PHE A 85 -20.78 -3.65 13.02
N GLU A 86 -20.62 -4.79 12.36
CA GLU A 86 -21.40 -6.00 12.61
C GLU A 86 -21.21 -6.48 14.05
N LEU A 87 -19.95 -6.54 14.52
CA LEU A 87 -19.64 -6.91 15.90
C LEU A 87 -20.18 -5.90 16.90
N ALA A 88 -20.02 -4.59 16.66
CA ALA A 88 -20.56 -3.56 17.54
C ALA A 88 -22.09 -3.68 17.65
N ARG A 89 -22.77 -3.97 16.54
CA ARG A 89 -24.21 -4.22 16.52
C ARG A 89 -24.58 -5.50 17.26
N SER A 90 -23.84 -6.60 17.07
CA SER A 90 -24.14 -7.89 17.71
C SER A 90 -23.99 -7.83 19.24
N VAL A 91 -23.02 -7.05 19.74
CA VAL A 91 -22.82 -6.84 21.18
C VAL A 91 -23.47 -5.55 21.72
N GLN A 92 -24.31 -4.89 20.91
CA GLN A 92 -25.04 -3.66 21.28
C GLN A 92 -24.15 -2.51 21.81
N LEU A 93 -22.91 -2.42 21.33
CA LEU A 93 -22.00 -1.32 21.62
C LEU A 93 -22.10 -0.23 20.54
N ARG A 94 -21.76 1.00 20.93
CA ARG A 94 -21.60 2.09 19.96
C ARG A 94 -20.38 1.80 19.06
N PRO A 95 -20.48 1.99 17.73
CA PRO A 95 -19.45 1.56 16.78
C PRO A 95 -18.26 2.53 16.65
N TYR A 96 -17.78 3.13 17.75
CA TYR A 96 -16.68 4.10 17.69
C TYR A 96 -15.37 3.52 17.18
N ASN A 97 -15.12 2.21 17.38
CA ASN A 97 -13.95 1.54 16.80
C ASN A 97 -14.00 1.52 15.27
N ALA A 98 -15.18 1.26 14.68
CA ALA A 98 -15.35 1.29 13.23
C ALA A 98 -15.18 2.72 12.69
N ILE A 99 -15.73 3.72 13.40
CA ILE A 99 -15.56 5.13 13.04
C ILE A 99 -14.09 5.54 13.09
N ALA A 100 -13.35 5.18 14.15
CA ALA A 100 -11.92 5.45 14.26
C ALA A 100 -11.10 4.76 13.13
N PHE A 101 -11.54 3.58 12.69
CA PHE A 101 -10.91 2.85 11.59
C PHE A 101 -11.06 3.53 10.21
N SER A 102 -11.90 4.55 10.08
CA SER A 102 -11.92 5.40 8.88
C SER A 102 -10.59 6.11 8.62
N GLY A 103 -9.79 6.40 9.65
CA GLY A 103 -8.45 6.99 9.51
C GLY A 103 -7.49 6.12 8.68
N PRO A 104 -7.25 4.85 9.08
CA PRO A 104 -6.50 3.88 8.28
C PRO A 104 -7.00 3.73 6.83
N ILE A 105 -8.32 3.68 6.61
CA ILE A 105 -8.90 3.60 5.26
C ILE A 105 -8.55 4.85 4.44
N ALA A 106 -8.71 6.04 5.02
CA ALA A 106 -8.40 7.29 4.34
C ALA A 106 -6.92 7.38 3.95
N VAL A 107 -6.00 6.94 4.82
CA VAL A 107 -4.56 6.88 4.50
C VAL A 107 -4.28 5.87 3.38
N PHE A 108 -4.84 4.65 3.46
CA PHE A 108 -4.61 3.64 2.43
C PHE A 108 -5.12 4.09 1.06
N VAL A 109 -6.37 4.56 1.00
CA VAL A 109 -6.99 5.01 -0.25
C VAL A 109 -6.27 6.24 -0.82
N SER A 110 -5.91 7.22 0.02
CA SER A 110 -5.20 8.41 -0.47
C SER A 110 -3.81 8.09 -1.01
N VAL A 111 -3.03 7.26 -0.32
CA VAL A 111 -1.63 7.00 -0.66
C VAL A 111 -1.46 5.92 -1.74
N PHE A 112 -2.23 4.84 -1.68
CA PHE A 112 -2.07 3.71 -2.60
C PHE A 112 -2.98 3.76 -3.83
N LEU A 113 -4.05 4.56 -3.81
CA LEU A 113 -4.98 4.69 -4.93
C LEU A 113 -5.01 6.11 -5.50
N ILE A 114 -5.42 7.11 -4.71
CA ILE A 114 -5.63 8.49 -5.22
C ILE A 114 -4.32 9.11 -5.68
N TYR A 115 -3.25 9.03 -4.87
CA TYR A 115 -1.96 9.59 -5.22
C TYR A 115 -1.43 9.10 -6.57
N PRO A 116 -1.25 7.79 -6.82
CA PRO A 116 -0.77 7.31 -8.12
C PRO A 116 -1.78 7.54 -9.26
N LEU A 117 -3.09 7.56 -9.00
CA LEU A 117 -4.09 7.97 -9.99
C LEU A 117 -3.91 9.43 -10.44
N GLY A 118 -3.46 10.30 -9.54
CA GLY A 118 -3.05 11.67 -9.87
C GLY A 118 -1.66 11.80 -10.49
N GLN A 119 -0.88 10.71 -10.57
CA GLN A 119 0.39 10.62 -11.29
C GLN A 119 0.20 9.91 -12.64
N SER A 120 1.27 9.69 -13.39
CA SER A 120 1.20 9.03 -14.71
C SER A 120 0.97 7.51 -14.65
N GLY A 121 1.02 6.88 -13.47
CA GLY A 121 0.74 5.46 -13.33
C GLY A 121 1.00 4.91 -11.93
N TRP A 122 0.65 3.64 -11.74
CA TRP A 122 0.91 2.90 -10.50
C TRP A 122 2.39 2.87 -10.12
N PHE A 123 3.30 3.05 -11.09
CA PHE A 123 4.75 3.12 -10.88
C PHE A 123 5.17 4.11 -9.78
N PHE A 124 4.42 5.19 -9.58
CA PHE A 124 4.72 6.20 -8.57
C PHE A 124 4.14 5.90 -7.18
N ALA A 125 3.26 4.90 -7.08
CA ALA A 125 2.75 4.47 -5.79
C ALA A 125 3.87 3.88 -4.90
N PRO A 126 3.67 3.83 -3.57
CA PRO A 126 4.57 3.08 -2.72
C PRO A 126 4.52 1.58 -3.07
N SER A 127 5.71 0.96 -3.14
CA SER A 127 5.81 -0.50 -3.24
C SER A 127 5.72 -1.11 -1.85
N PHE A 128 5.19 -2.34 -1.74
CA PHE A 128 4.98 -3.00 -0.45
C PHE A 128 6.28 -3.64 0.06
N GLY A 129 7.14 -2.85 0.72
CA GLY A 129 8.38 -3.31 1.35
C GLY A 129 9.04 -2.20 2.18
N VAL A 130 9.85 -2.56 3.17
CA VAL A 130 10.37 -1.59 4.17
C VAL A 130 11.23 -0.51 3.53
N ALA A 131 12.30 -0.90 2.84
CA ALA A 131 13.17 0.04 2.12
C ALA A 131 12.43 0.80 1.01
N ALA A 132 11.42 0.18 0.40
CA ALA A 132 10.63 0.81 -0.63
C ALA A 132 9.73 1.94 -0.10
N ILE A 133 9.22 1.82 1.12
CA ILE A 133 8.51 2.89 1.81
C ILE A 133 9.48 4.02 2.22
N PHE A 134 10.69 3.71 2.69
CA PHE A 134 11.70 4.75 2.93
C PHE A 134 12.04 5.52 1.65
N ARG A 135 12.21 4.82 0.53
CA ARG A 135 12.38 5.45 -0.80
C ARG A 135 11.21 6.38 -1.13
N PHE A 136 9.98 5.96 -0.85
CA PHE A 136 8.79 6.78 -1.09
C PHE A 136 8.76 8.07 -0.25
N ILE A 137 9.14 7.99 1.04
CA ILE A 137 9.24 9.16 1.92
C ILE A 137 10.28 10.16 1.39
N LEU A 138 11.46 9.67 1.00
CA LEU A 138 12.52 10.52 0.43
C LEU A 138 12.11 11.12 -0.92
N PHE A 139 11.40 10.35 -1.75
CA PHE A 139 10.83 10.84 -2.99
C PHE A 139 9.82 11.97 -2.73
N PHE A 140 8.90 11.80 -1.77
CA PHE A 140 7.96 12.84 -1.39
C PHE A 140 8.65 14.11 -0.90
N GLN A 141 9.71 13.96 -0.11
CA GLN A 141 10.45 15.14 0.32
C GLN A 141 11.16 15.82 -0.84
N GLY A 142 11.88 15.05 -1.69
CA GLY A 142 12.68 15.59 -2.78
C GLY A 142 11.85 16.23 -3.90
N PHE A 143 10.64 15.72 -4.17
CA PHE A 143 9.80 16.19 -5.28
C PHE A 143 8.58 17.01 -4.85
N HIS A 144 8.11 16.89 -3.61
CA HIS A 144 6.91 17.58 -3.12
C HIS A 144 7.15 18.49 -1.91
N ASN A 145 8.38 18.53 -1.38
CA ASN A 145 8.73 19.26 -0.16
C ASN A 145 7.72 19.01 0.98
N TRP A 146 7.36 17.73 1.15
CA TRP A 146 6.16 17.33 1.88
C TRP A 146 6.17 17.75 3.36
N THR A 147 7.34 17.92 3.97
CA THR A 147 7.46 18.44 5.34
C THR A 147 6.91 19.86 5.51
N LEU A 148 6.86 20.67 4.45
CA LEU A 148 6.26 22.01 4.47
C LEU A 148 4.74 22.01 4.30
N ASN A 149 4.11 20.88 4.01
CA ASN A 149 2.67 20.83 3.82
C ASN A 149 1.94 20.91 5.18
N PRO A 150 1.01 21.87 5.38
CA PRO A 150 0.31 22.02 6.66
C PRO A 150 -0.58 20.81 7.00
N PHE A 151 -1.13 20.11 6.00
CA PHE A 151 -1.87 18.86 6.24
C PHE A 151 -0.96 17.74 6.74
N HIS A 152 0.28 17.67 6.24
CA HIS A 152 1.26 16.74 6.78
C HIS A 152 1.63 17.09 8.23
N MET A 153 1.85 18.38 8.53
CA MET A 153 2.12 18.84 9.89
C MET A 153 0.98 18.51 10.87
N MET A 154 -0.28 18.69 10.45
CA MET A 154 -1.44 18.28 11.24
C MET A 154 -1.47 16.76 11.48
N GLY A 155 -1.13 15.96 10.47
CA GLY A 155 -0.99 14.51 10.60
C GLY A 155 0.10 14.11 11.62
N VAL A 156 1.26 14.76 11.55
CA VAL A 156 2.37 14.56 12.52
C VAL A 156 1.92 14.92 13.93
N ALA A 157 1.27 16.08 14.12
CA ALA A 157 0.73 16.48 15.41
C ALA A 157 -0.30 15.48 15.95
N GLY A 158 -1.17 14.96 15.09
CA GLY A 158 -2.16 13.94 15.45
C GLY A 158 -1.53 12.63 15.92
N VAL A 159 -0.53 12.10 15.19
CA VAL A 159 0.15 10.83 15.53
C VAL A 159 1.00 10.98 16.79
N LEU A 160 1.83 12.02 16.89
CA LEU A 160 2.68 12.25 18.06
C LEU A 160 1.84 12.63 19.29
N GLY A 161 0.79 13.43 19.11
CA GLY A 161 -0.16 13.76 20.17
C GLY A 161 -0.92 12.52 20.67
N ALA A 162 -1.37 11.64 19.79
CA ALA A 162 -2.01 10.39 20.18
C ALA A 162 -1.04 9.44 20.92
N ALA A 163 0.21 9.34 20.46
CA ALA A 163 1.25 8.57 21.15
C ALA A 163 1.53 9.12 22.56
N LEU A 164 1.61 10.45 22.70
CA LEU A 164 1.77 11.13 23.99
C LEU A 164 0.58 10.87 24.92
N LEU A 165 -0.66 11.02 24.41
CA LEU A 165 -1.88 10.74 25.18
C LEU A 165 -1.95 9.27 25.60
N CYS A 166 -1.51 8.34 24.74
CA CYS A 166 -1.42 6.92 25.06
C CYS A 166 -0.41 6.66 26.19
N ALA A 167 0.75 7.31 26.14
CA ALA A 167 1.80 7.15 27.15
C ALA A 167 1.42 7.74 28.52
N ILE A 168 0.71 8.87 28.56
CA ILE A 168 0.37 9.58 29.80
C ILE A 168 -0.89 8.99 30.49
N ARG A 169 -1.76 8.29 29.75
CA ARG A 169 -2.98 7.69 30.32
C ARG A 169 -2.82 6.26 30.83
N ASN A 170 -1.61 5.70 30.77
CA ASN A 170 -1.22 4.47 31.48
C ASN A 170 -0.77 4.79 32.90
#